data_AF-A0A7W4EPQ8-F1
#
_entry.id   AF-A0A7W4EPQ8-F1
#
_cell.length_a   1.000
_cell.length_b   1.000
_cell.length_c   1.000
_cell.angle_alpha   90.00
_cell.angle_beta   90.00
_cell.angle_gamma   90.00
#
_symmetry.space_group_name_H-M   'P 1'
#
loop_
_entity.id
_entity.type
_entity.pdbx_description
1 polymer ?
#
loop_
_entity_poly.entity_id
_entity_poly.type
_entity_poly.pdbx_seq_one_letter_code
_entity_poly.pdbx_strand_id
1 'polypeptide(L)'
;MMGIILGLSGECGEVQEKFKKILRDKKGEINNKDKQELIKELGDILWYVSVAADLLGSNLEEVAKTNNEKLASRQSRQTLHGSGDNR
;
A
#
# COMPACT_ATOMS: atom_id res chain seq x y z
N MET A 1 12.66 11.99 7.04
CA MET A 1 11.21 11.72 7.03
C MET A 1 10.49 12.35 5.84
N MET A 2 10.59 13.68 5.58
CA MET A 2 9.89 14.31 4.44
C MET A 2 10.16 13.63 3.09
N GLY A 3 11.43 13.33 2.76
CA GLY A 3 11.78 12.63 1.51
C GLY A 3 11.23 11.20 1.42
N ILE A 4 11.09 10.50 2.54
CA ILE A 4 10.52 9.15 2.60
C ILE A 4 9.02 9.18 2.26
N ILE A 5 8.29 10.16 2.79
CA ILE A 5 6.86 10.33 2.50
C ILE A 5 6.63 10.76 1.05
N LEU A 6 7.48 11.66 0.53
CA LEU A 6 7.41 12.06 -0.88
C LEU A 6 7.70 10.88 -1.82
N GLY A 7 8.73 10.08 -1.50
CA GLY A 7 9.05 8.86 -2.24
C GLY A 7 7.90 7.85 -2.22
N LEU A 8 7.36 7.54 -1.03
CA LEU A 8 6.17 6.68 -0.89
C LEU A 8 5.01 7.14 -1.77
N SER A 9 4.72 8.44 -1.79
CA SER A 9 3.67 8.99 -2.65
C SER A 9 3.99 8.86 -4.13
N GLY A 10 5.27 8.98 -4.51
CA GLY A 10 5.76 8.76 -5.87
C GLY A 10 5.45 7.35 -6.34
N GLU A 11 5.86 6.33 -5.57
CA GLU A 11 5.68 4.93 -5.94
C GLU A 11 4.19 4.54 -6.01
N CYS A 12 3.36 5.07 -5.10
CA CYS A 12 1.90 4.94 -5.21
C CYS A 12 1.37 5.52 -6.53
N GLY A 13 1.91 6.65 -6.98
CA GLY A 13 1.59 7.26 -8.26
C GLY A 13 2.01 6.39 -9.45
N GLU A 14 3.16 5.72 -9.36
CA GLU A 14 3.64 4.80 -10.40
C GLU A 14 2.71 3.58 -10.55
N VAL A 15 2.30 2.96 -9.43
CA VAL A 15 1.28 1.89 -9.43
C VAL A 15 0.00 2.36 -10.11
N GLN A 16 -0.50 3.53 -9.72
CA GLN A 16 -1.71 4.12 -10.30
C GLN A 16 -1.57 4.35 -11.80
N GLU A 17 -0.44 4.88 -12.25
CA GLU A 17 -0.16 5.14 -13.66
C GLU A 17 -0.13 3.85 -14.49
N LYS A 18 0.47 2.78 -13.96
CA LYS A 18 0.47 1.46 -14.63
C LYS A 18 -0.95 0.92 -14.74
N PHE A 19 -1.76 0.95 -13.67
CA PHE A 19 -3.16 0.52 -13.73
C PHE A 19 -3.97 1.34 -14.74
N LYS A 20 -3.79 2.66 -14.78
CA LYS A 20 -4.45 3.54 -15.76
C LYS A 20 -4.13 3.13 -17.20
N LYS A 21 -2.86 2.83 -17.50
CA LYS A 21 -2.43 2.36 -18.83
C LYS A 21 -3.01 0.99 -19.17
N ILE A 22 -3.04 0.05 -18.22
CA ILE A 22 -3.66 -1.27 -18.41
C ILE A 22 -5.15 -1.14 -18.73
N LEU A 23 -5.88 -0.28 -18.02
CA LEU A 23 -7.30 -0.04 -18.29
C LEU A 23 -7.52 0.57 -19.68
N ARG A 24 -6.73 1.59 -20.04
CA ARG A 24 -6.85 2.31 -21.31
C ARG A 24 -6.46 1.45 -22.51
N ASP A 25 -5.32 0.77 -22.43
CA ASP A 25 -4.66 0.15 -23.60
C ASP A 25 -4.92 -1.36 -23.69
N LYS A 26 -5.24 -2.00 -22.56
CA LYS A 26 -5.38 -3.47 -22.45
C LYS A 26 -6.76 -3.92 -22.00
N LYS A 27 -7.75 -3.01 -21.98
CA LYS A 27 -9.13 -3.29 -21.51
C LYS A 27 -9.17 -3.87 -20.08
N GLY A 28 -8.17 -3.53 -19.26
CA GLY A 28 -8.05 -4.07 -17.90
C GLY A 28 -7.38 -5.43 -17.79
N GLU A 29 -6.94 -6.04 -18.89
CA GLU A 29 -6.26 -7.33 -18.87
C GLU A 29 -4.79 -7.18 -18.44
N ILE A 30 -4.44 -7.79 -17.32
CA ILE A 30 -3.09 -7.81 -16.77
C ILE A 30 -2.36 -9.04 -17.30
N ASN A 31 -1.25 -8.83 -18.02
CA ASN A 31 -0.37 -9.92 -18.43
C ASN A 31 0.81 -10.12 -17.45
N ASN A 32 1.64 -11.13 -17.69
CA ASN A 32 2.76 -11.44 -16.80
C ASN A 32 3.76 -10.30 -16.66
N LYS A 33 4.01 -9.53 -17.72
CA LYS A 33 4.91 -8.37 -17.67
C LYS A 33 4.32 -7.26 -16.80
N ASP A 34 3.04 -6.94 -16.98
CA ASP A 34 2.34 -5.96 -16.15
C ASP A 34 2.37 -6.35 -14.67
N LYS A 35 2.13 -7.63 -14.39
CA LYS A 35 2.19 -8.17 -13.03
C LYS A 35 3.58 -8.00 -12.40
N GLN A 36 4.65 -8.33 -13.13
CA GLN A 36 6.02 -8.17 -12.65
C GLN A 36 6.36 -6.71 -12.36
N GLU A 37 5.96 -5.81 -13.25
CA GLU A 37 6.15 -4.37 -13.09
C GLU A 37 5.37 -3.83 -11.89
N LEU A 38 4.11 -4.25 -11.69
CA LEU A 38 3.31 -3.86 -10.53
C LEU A 38 3.92 -4.38 -9.22
N ILE A 39 4.41 -5.63 -9.20
CA ILE A 39 5.08 -6.21 -8.02
C ILE A 39 6.33 -5.41 -7.66
N LYS A 40 7.08 -4.92 -8.66
CA LYS A 40 8.25 -4.08 -8.43
C LYS A 40 7.87 -2.79 -7.70
N GLU A 41 6.92 -2.01 -8.23
CA GLU A 41 6.51 -0.75 -7.57
C GLU A 41 5.90 -0.99 -6.18
N LEU A 42 5.16 -2.09 -6.00
CA LEU A 42 4.66 -2.49 -4.68
C LEU A 42 5.80 -2.82 -3.70
N GLY A 43 6.92 -3.35 -4.20
CA GLY A 43 8.15 -3.55 -3.44
C GLY A 43 8.78 -2.22 -3.01
N ASP A 44 8.80 -1.23 -3.90
CA ASP A 44 9.31 0.10 -3.60
C ASP A 44 8.44 0.81 -2.55
N ILE A 45 7.11 0.68 -2.63
CA ILE A 45 6.18 1.11 -1.57
C ILE A 45 6.51 0.43 -0.24
N LEU A 46 6.69 -0.90 -0.25
CA LEU A 46 7.01 -1.66 0.96
C LEU A 46 8.33 -1.21 1.58
N TRP A 47 9.32 -0.89 0.75
CA TRP A 47 10.60 -0.34 1.21
C TRP A 47 10.41 0.99 1.93
N TYR A 48 9.67 1.95 1.33
CA TYR A 48 9.41 3.24 1.97
C TYR A 48 8.62 3.09 3.28
N VAL A 49 7.62 2.20 3.34
CA VAL A 49 6.88 1.91 4.58
C VAL A 49 7.82 1.36 5.66
N SER A 50 8.73 0.46 5.29
CA SER A 50 9.69 -0.14 6.21
C SER A 50 10.66 0.91 6.77
N VAL A 51 11.20 1.78 5.91
CA VAL A 51 12.09 2.87 6.32
C VAL A 51 11.34 3.89 7.18
N ALA A 52 10.09 4.21 6.85
CA ALA A 52 9.28 5.10 7.68
C ALA A 52 9.03 4.52 9.08
N ALA A 53 8.75 3.21 9.18
CA ALA A 53 8.57 2.54 10.46
C ALA A 53 9.84 2.58 11.33
N ASP A 54 11.00 2.29 10.72
CA ASP A 54 12.31 2.33 11.40
C ASP A 54 12.64 3.74 11.92
N LEU A 55 12.41 4.78 11.10
CA LEU A 55 12.60 6.18 11.52
C LEU A 55 11.68 6.62 12.67
N LEU A 56 10.55 5.93 12.87
CA LEU A 56 9.63 6.16 13.98
C LEU A 56 9.97 5.32 15.23
N GLY A 57 11.08 4.56 15.20
CA GLY A 57 11.48 3.69 16.30
C GLY A 57 10.69 2.38 16.38
N SER A 58 10.08 1.96 15.27
CA SER A 58 9.31 0.72 15.14
C SER A 58 9.93 -0.16 14.04
N ASN A 59 9.18 -1.14 13.52
CA ASN A 59 9.59 -1.96 12.39
C ASN A 59 8.37 -2.42 11.58
N LEU A 60 8.62 -3.01 10.40
CA LEU A 60 7.55 -3.44 9.50
C LEU A 60 6.62 -4.51 10.12
N GLU A 61 7.16 -5.41 10.94
CA GLU A 61 6.38 -6.46 11.59
C GLU A 61 5.37 -5.87 12.58
N GLU A 62 5.79 -4.92 13.41
CA GLU A 62 4.94 -4.22 14.35
C GLU A 62 3.83 -3.44 13.62
N VAL A 63 4.16 -2.71 12.55
CA VAL A 63 3.16 -2.03 11.70
C VAL A 63 2.12 -3.01 11.15
N ALA A 64 2.56 -4.17 10.63
CA ALA A 64 1.67 -5.19 10.10
C ALA A 64 0.77 -5.81 11.19
N LYS A 65 1.34 -6.11 12.36
CA LYS A 65 0.62 -6.67 13.51
C LYS A 65 -0.43 -5.69 14.02
N THR A 66 -0.08 -4.43 14.25
CA THR A 66 -1.02 -3.38 14.68
C THR A 66 -2.15 -3.21 13.67
N ASN A 67 -1.87 -3.28 12.36
CA ASN A 67 -2.91 -3.22 11.35
C ASN A 67 -3.85 -4.43 11.39
N ASN A 68 -3.32 -5.64 11.55
CA ASN A 68 -4.13 -6.87 11.67
C ASN A 68 -5.03 -6.85 12.91
N GLU A 69 -4.50 -6.43 14.07
CA GLU A 69 -5.26 -6.29 15.31
C GLU A 69 -6.40 -5.26 15.17
N LYS A 70 -6.12 -4.11 14.55
CA LYS A 70 -7.12 -3.09 14.20
C LYS A 70 -8.24 -3.67 13.33
N LEU A 71 -7.89 -4.42 12.28
CA LEU A 71 -8.87 -5.03 11.37
C LEU A 71 -9.70 -6.13 12.06
N ALA A 72 -9.08 -6.97 12.89
CA ALA A 72 -9.79 -7.98 13.68
C ALA A 72 -10.78 -7.35 14.67
N SER A 73 -10.40 -6.25 15.32
CA SER A 73 -11.27 -5.47 16.20
C SER A 73 -12.44 -4.83 15.45
N ARG A 74 -12.24 -4.35 14.21
CA ARG A 74 -13.34 -3.87 13.35
C ARG A 74 -14.31 -4.98 12.99
N GLN A 75 -13.78 -6.16 12.70
CA GLN A 75 -14.57 -7.34 12.36
C GLN A 75 -15.45 -7.78 13.53
N SER A 76 -14.90 -7.88 14.75
CA SER A 76 -15.66 -8.27 15.93
C SER A 76 -16.79 -7.28 16.28
N ARG A 77 -16.58 -5.99 16.00
CA ARG A 77 -17.58 -4.93 16.20
C ARG A 77 -18.56 -4.75 15.03
N GLN A 78 -18.49 -5.58 13.98
CA GLN A 78 -19.29 -5.45 12.75
C GLN A 78 -19.18 -4.06 12.07
N THR A 79 -18.05 -3.36 12.23
CA THR A 79 -17.82 -1.99 11.71
C THR A 79 -16.84 -1.95 10.55
N LEU A 80 -16.54 -3.10 9.93
CA LEU A 80 -15.68 -3.17 8.74
C LEU A 80 -16.19 -2.30 7.59
N HIS A 81 -17.50 -2.17 7.43
CA HIS A 81 -18.12 -1.35 6.40
C HIS A 81 -18.48 0.03 6.97
N GLY A 82 -17.79 1.06 6.48
CA GLY A 82 -18.01 2.37 7.05
C GLY A 82 -17.11 3.53 6.63
N SER A 83 -17.73 4.70 6.42
CA SER A 83 -17.09 5.98 6.09
C SER A 83 -16.50 6.70 7.33
N GLY A 84 -15.30 6.38 7.81
CA GLY A 84 -14.64 7.24 8.81
C GLY A 84 -13.34 6.71 9.44
N ASP A 85 -12.47 7.66 9.82
CA ASP A 85 -11.08 7.45 10.26
C ASP A 85 -10.91 6.69 11.58
N ASN A 86 -11.94 6.66 12.43
CA ASN A 86 -11.96 5.92 13.70
C ASN A 86 -12.97 4.76 13.71
N ARG A 87 -12.96 3.95 12.64
CA ARG A 87 -13.63 2.64 12.66
C ARG A 87 -12.67 1.58 13.14
#